data_AF-A0A0N7ZDC0-F1
#
_entry.id   AF-A0A0N7ZDC0-F1
#
_cell.length_a   1.000
_cell.length_b   1.000
_cell.length_c   1.000
_cell.angle_alpha   90.00
_cell.angle_beta   90.00
_cell.angle_gamma   90.00
#
_symmetry.space_group_name_H-M   'P 1'
#
loop_
_entity.id
_entity.type
_entity.pdbx_description
1 polymer ?
#
loop_
_entity_poly.entity_id
_entity_poly.type
_entity_poly.pdbx_seq_one_letter_code
_entity_poly.pdbx_strand_id
1 'polypeptide(L)'
;MSRSPRASERYQRHLSPPHDPRGRMSRMDEDYYYDDYDDYDDEEEEDDMGDKPVPIWLGVMLVVAYIFGGATLFAGWEKWGFLDSVYFCFITLTTIGFGDFVPAQKVKDNVELSIALCSIYLLFGIALLAMSFNLVQEEVISNVKSMARRLGILKDEEEEEDLD
;
A
#
# COMPACT_ATOMS: atom_id res chain seq x y z
N MET A 1 -67.02 -34.60 -53.21
CA MET A 1 -66.48 -34.87 -51.86
C MET A 1 -65.35 -33.87 -51.60
N SER A 2 -65.61 -32.59 -51.30
CA SER A 2 -65.89 -31.99 -49.98
C SER A 2 -65.25 -32.71 -48.79
N ARG A 3 -64.08 -32.21 -48.34
CA ARG A 3 -63.84 -31.83 -46.93
C ARG A 3 -62.97 -30.56 -46.92
N SER A 4 -63.57 -29.51 -46.37
CA SER A 4 -62.99 -28.18 -46.15
C SER A 4 -61.93 -28.22 -45.03
N PRO A 5 -60.75 -27.60 -45.19
CA PRO A 5 -59.84 -27.31 -44.08
C PRO A 5 -60.42 -26.24 -43.14
N ARG A 6 -60.30 -26.48 -41.83
CA ARG A 6 -60.83 -25.63 -40.75
C ARG A 6 -60.26 -24.21 -40.79
N ALA A 7 -61.09 -23.23 -40.43
CA ALA A 7 -60.82 -21.80 -40.47
C ALA A 7 -59.80 -21.28 -39.43
N SER A 8 -59.12 -22.15 -38.68
CA SER A 8 -58.16 -21.77 -37.63
C SER A 8 -56.72 -21.53 -38.11
N GLU A 9 -56.37 -21.86 -39.35
CA GLU A 9 -54.98 -21.74 -39.86
C GLU A 9 -54.68 -20.47 -40.67
N ARG A 10 -55.69 -19.65 -41.01
CA ARG A 10 -55.46 -18.41 -41.80
C ARG A 10 -55.15 -17.16 -40.99
N TYR A 11 -55.27 -17.20 -39.66
CA TYR A 11 -55.03 -16.02 -38.82
C TYR A 11 -53.58 -15.91 -38.31
N GLN A 12 -52.76 -16.98 -38.40
CA GLN A 12 -51.40 -17.00 -37.85
C GLN A 12 -50.28 -16.64 -38.85
N ARG A 13 -50.59 -16.25 -40.10
CA ARG A 13 -49.57 -15.88 -41.11
C ARG A 13 -49.38 -14.38 -41.36
N HIS A 14 -50.12 -13.51 -40.67
CA HIS A 14 -50.09 -12.07 -40.92
C HIS A 14 -49.99 -11.23 -39.64
N LEU A 15 -49.03 -11.55 -38.77
CA LEU A 15 -48.55 -10.64 -37.71
C LEU A 15 -47.07 -10.93 -37.41
N SER A 16 -46.21 -10.70 -38.39
CA SER A 16 -44.81 -10.38 -38.10
C SER A 16 -44.75 -8.87 -37.84
N PRO A 17 -44.26 -8.40 -36.67
CA PRO A 17 -44.09 -6.98 -36.43
C PRO A 17 -43.07 -6.39 -37.42
N PRO A 18 -43.20 -5.10 -37.75
CA PRO A 18 -42.35 -4.42 -38.72
C PRO A 18 -40.88 -4.43 -38.28
N HIS A 19 -40.01 -4.53 -39.29
CA HIS A 19 -38.58 -4.31 -39.17
C HIS A 19 -38.36 -2.86 -38.71
N ASP A 20 -38.03 -2.66 -37.43
CA ASP A 20 -37.62 -1.35 -36.93
C ASP A 20 -36.17 -1.07 -37.38
N PRO A 21 -35.90 -0.06 -38.21
CA PRO A 21 -34.55 0.31 -38.60
C PRO A 21 -33.84 1.21 -37.56
N ARG A 22 -34.49 1.55 -36.43
CA ARG A 22 -34.03 2.55 -35.46
C ARG A 22 -33.63 2.02 -34.09
N GLY A 23 -33.16 0.77 -34.04
CA GLY A 23 -32.46 0.22 -32.86
C GLY A 23 -31.01 -0.21 -33.12
N ARG A 24 -30.49 0.02 -34.33
CA ARG A 24 -29.24 -0.59 -34.83
C ARG A 24 -28.16 0.43 -35.25
N MET A 25 -28.28 1.71 -34.89
CA MET A 25 -27.32 2.73 -35.37
C MET A 25 -27.17 3.98 -34.47
N SER A 26 -27.38 3.87 -33.16
CA SER A 26 -27.11 4.98 -32.23
C SER A 26 -26.68 4.45 -30.85
N ARG A 27 -25.53 3.78 -30.83
CA ARG A 27 -24.64 3.72 -29.65
C ARG A 27 -23.23 3.42 -30.14
N MET A 28 -22.80 4.23 -31.11
CA MET A 28 -21.47 4.21 -31.69
C MET A 28 -20.71 5.50 -31.35
N ASP A 29 -21.17 6.28 -30.36
CA ASP A 29 -20.58 7.59 -30.02
C ASP A 29 -20.57 7.93 -28.51
N GLU A 30 -20.68 6.98 -27.58
CA GLU A 30 -20.73 7.35 -26.14
C GLU A 30 -20.07 6.40 -25.13
N ASP A 31 -19.39 5.34 -25.58
CA ASP A 31 -18.49 4.56 -24.72
C ASP A 31 -17.01 4.80 -25.10
N TYR A 32 -16.77 5.85 -25.91
CA TYR A 32 -15.48 6.28 -26.49
C TYR A 32 -14.76 7.34 -25.61
N TYR A 33 -15.08 7.41 -24.31
CA TYR A 33 -14.60 8.44 -23.38
C TYR A 33 -14.14 7.89 -22.02
N TYR A 34 -13.57 6.69 -22.02
CA TYR A 34 -12.61 6.24 -21.00
C TYR A 34 -11.44 5.56 -21.72
N ASP A 35 -10.90 6.33 -22.66
CA ASP A 35 -9.60 6.14 -23.30
C ASP A 35 -8.66 7.15 -22.61
N ASP A 36 -7.40 6.76 -22.39
CA ASP A 36 -6.29 7.65 -21.98
C ASP A 36 -6.12 7.92 -20.47
N TYR A 37 -5.77 6.87 -19.71
CA TYR A 37 -4.78 7.00 -18.62
C TYR A 37 -3.86 5.79 -18.65
N ASP A 38 -2.74 5.98 -19.38
CA ASP A 38 -1.40 5.43 -19.15
C ASP A 38 -1.36 3.91 -18.83
N ASP A 39 -1.11 3.02 -19.78
CA ASP A 39 0.24 2.81 -20.36
C ASP A 39 1.37 3.08 -19.35
N TYR A 40 1.30 2.40 -18.21
CA TYR A 40 2.49 1.91 -17.54
C TYR A 40 2.51 0.40 -17.73
N ASP A 41 2.88 -0.02 -18.94
CA ASP A 41 3.69 -1.23 -19.11
C ASP A 41 5.03 -0.94 -18.41
N ASP A 42 5.02 -0.99 -17.07
CA ASP A 42 6.23 -1.35 -16.36
C ASP A 42 6.37 -2.87 -16.57
N GLU A 43 7.09 -3.24 -17.64
CA GLU A 43 8.00 -4.38 -17.56
C GLU A 43 9.03 -4.08 -16.44
N GLU A 44 8.57 -3.95 -15.19
CA GLU A 44 9.44 -4.22 -14.04
C GLU A 44 9.68 -5.71 -14.12
N GLU A 45 10.88 -6.06 -14.60
CA GLU A 45 11.45 -7.40 -14.51
C GLU A 45 10.96 -8.02 -13.19
N GLU A 46 10.11 -9.06 -13.28
CA GLU A 46 9.81 -9.91 -12.15
C GLU A 46 11.13 -10.57 -11.74
N ASP A 47 11.91 -9.85 -10.94
CA ASP A 47 12.93 -10.42 -10.09
C ASP A 47 12.15 -11.36 -9.17
N ASP A 48 11.98 -12.60 -9.62
CA ASP A 48 11.66 -13.78 -8.81
C ASP A 48 12.85 -14.04 -7.86
N MET A 49 13.23 -13.02 -7.08
CA MET A 49 14.14 -13.12 -5.97
C MET A 49 13.32 -13.36 -4.73
N GLY A 50 12.64 -14.51 -4.73
CA GLY A 50 11.87 -15.11 -3.64
C GLY A 50 11.65 -14.21 -2.43
N ASP A 51 10.49 -13.57 -2.40
CA ASP A 51 9.95 -12.80 -1.27
C ASP A 51 10.07 -13.62 0.01
N LYS A 52 11.17 -13.40 0.74
CA LYS A 52 11.27 -13.80 2.13
C LYS A 52 10.70 -12.60 2.88
N PRO A 53 9.44 -12.65 3.35
CA PRO A 53 8.88 -11.56 4.13
C PRO A 53 9.81 -11.34 5.32
N VAL A 54 10.47 -10.19 5.34
CA VAL A 54 11.25 -9.76 6.50
C VAL A 54 10.29 -9.62 7.66
N PRO A 55 10.44 -10.42 8.72
CA PRO A 55 9.47 -10.42 9.80
C PRO A 55 9.43 -9.04 10.45
N ILE A 56 8.23 -8.47 10.61
CA ILE A 56 8.00 -7.15 11.24
C ILE A 56 8.76 -7.02 12.56
N TRP A 57 8.86 -8.12 13.31
CA TRP A 57 9.57 -8.17 14.58
C TRP A 57 11.04 -7.74 14.47
N LEU A 58 11.71 -8.01 13.34
CA LEU A 58 13.07 -7.53 13.09
C LEU A 58 13.13 -6.02 12.91
N GLY A 59 12.18 -5.42 12.17
CA GLY A 59 12.12 -3.96 12.02
C GLY A 59 11.89 -3.27 13.36
N VAL A 60 10.95 -3.78 14.16
CA VAL A 60 10.68 -3.27 15.51
C VAL A 60 11.90 -3.44 16.43
N MET A 61 12.51 -4.63 16.44
CA MET A 61 13.72 -4.87 17.23
C MET A 61 14.89 -4.00 16.80
N LEU A 62 15.03 -3.72 15.51
CA LEU A 62 16.06 -2.84 14.97
C LEU A 62 15.88 -1.41 15.47
N VAL A 63 14.66 -0.86 15.40
CA VAL A 63 14.38 0.51 15.91
C VAL A 63 14.60 0.58 17.42
N VAL A 64 14.17 -0.44 18.16
CA VAL A 64 14.36 -0.51 19.62
C VAL A 64 15.86 -0.59 19.96
N ALA A 65 16.61 -1.46 19.31
CA ALA A 65 18.06 -1.57 19.49
C ALA A 65 18.78 -0.27 19.13
N TYR A 66 18.31 0.43 18.09
CA TYR A 66 18.83 1.72 17.69
C TYR A 66 18.61 2.80 18.76
N ILE A 67 17.42 2.86 19.37
CA ILE A 67 17.12 3.77 20.50
C ILE A 67 18.04 3.47 21.69
N PHE A 68 18.19 2.20 22.07
CA PHE A 68 19.08 1.82 23.16
C PHE A 68 20.54 2.15 22.86
N GLY A 69 21.00 1.93 21.62
CA GLY A 69 22.33 2.31 21.15
C GLY A 69 22.57 3.81 21.30
N GLY A 70 21.64 4.63 20.77
CA GLY A 70 21.67 6.08 20.93
C GLY A 70 21.69 6.51 22.40
N ALA A 71 20.83 5.91 23.23
CA ALA A 71 20.74 6.25 24.64
C ALA A 71 22.05 5.97 25.39
N THR A 72 22.72 4.85 25.12
CA THR A 72 24.03 4.57 25.74
C THR A 72 25.10 5.57 25.29
N LEU A 73 25.08 5.98 24.02
CA LEU A 73 25.99 6.97 23.47
C LEU A 73 25.77 8.36 24.11
N PHE A 74 24.53 8.84 24.17
CA PHE A 74 24.20 10.14 24.77
C PHE A 74 24.37 10.14 26.29
N ALA A 75 24.07 9.04 26.98
CA ALA A 75 24.28 8.95 28.43
C ALA A 75 25.77 9.09 28.80
N GLY A 76 26.67 8.50 28.01
CA GLY A 76 28.11 8.61 28.22
C GLY A 76 28.69 9.98 27.86
N TRP A 77 28.21 10.58 26.76
CA TRP A 77 28.73 11.84 26.24
C TRP A 77 28.19 13.07 26.97
N GLU A 78 26.87 13.17 27.12
CA GLU A 78 26.20 14.32 27.76
C GLU A 78 26.10 14.16 29.29
N LYS A 79 26.56 13.03 29.84
CA LYS A 79 26.43 12.66 31.26
C LYS A 79 24.98 12.72 31.76
N TRP A 80 24.02 12.44 30.87
CA TRP A 80 22.61 12.34 31.23
C TRP A 80 22.32 10.99 31.89
N GLY A 81 21.22 10.92 32.65
CA GLY A 81 20.73 9.63 33.13
C GLY A 81 20.35 8.74 31.96
N PHE A 82 20.55 7.43 32.08
CA PHE A 82 20.21 6.48 31.00
C PHE A 82 18.74 6.60 30.56
N LEU A 83 17.82 6.77 31.51
CA LEU A 83 16.40 6.96 31.22
C LEU A 83 16.12 8.29 30.49
N ASP A 84 16.83 9.37 30.84
CA ASP A 84 16.71 10.66 30.16
C ASP A 84 17.22 10.56 28.72
N SER A 85 18.31 9.82 28.50
CA SER A 85 18.84 9.57 27.16
C SER A 85 17.93 8.70 26.31
N VAL A 86 17.31 7.65 26.89
CA VAL A 86 16.29 6.86 26.18
C VAL A 86 15.08 7.72 25.83
N TYR A 87 14.60 8.53 26.77
CA TYR A 87 13.50 9.46 26.54
C TYR A 87 13.82 10.42 25.38
N PHE A 88 14.98 11.08 25.41
CA PHE A 88 15.45 11.94 24.33
C PHE A 88 15.48 11.19 22.99
N CYS A 89 16.18 10.06 22.91
CA CYS A 89 16.29 9.27 21.69
C CYS A 89 14.92 8.87 21.13
N PHE A 90 13.99 8.45 22.00
CA PHE A 90 12.63 8.07 21.60
C PHE A 90 11.85 9.27 21.05
N ILE A 91 11.72 10.38 21.80
CA ILE A 91 10.91 11.54 21.37
C ILE A 91 11.45 12.19 20.09
N THR A 92 12.77 12.15 19.89
CA THR A 92 13.40 12.72 18.69
C THR A 92 13.17 11.82 17.48
N LEU A 93 13.26 10.49 17.63
CA LEU A 93 12.99 9.54 16.55
C LEU A 93 11.51 9.46 16.19
N THR A 94 10.62 9.48 17.17
CA THR A 94 9.17 9.54 16.93
C THR A 94 8.70 10.91 16.47
N THR A 95 9.62 11.84 16.17
CA THR A 95 9.37 13.22 15.72
C THR A 95 8.43 14.04 16.63
N ILE A 96 8.24 13.61 17.88
CA ILE A 96 7.47 14.36 18.90
C ILE A 96 8.22 15.64 19.26
N GLY A 97 9.53 15.51 19.54
CA GLY A 97 10.46 16.64 19.58
C GLY A 97 10.12 17.77 20.57
N PHE A 98 9.80 17.45 21.83
CA PHE A 98 9.50 18.49 22.85
C PHE A 98 10.61 19.54 23.03
N GLY A 99 11.87 19.16 22.80
CA GLY A 99 13.02 20.07 22.88
C GLY A 99 13.44 20.44 24.31
N ASP A 100 12.96 19.69 25.30
CA ASP A 100 13.32 19.81 26.72
C ASP A 100 14.72 19.29 27.02
N PHE A 101 15.15 18.25 26.30
CA PHE A 101 16.52 17.77 26.27
C PHE A 101 17.12 17.99 24.89
N VAL A 102 18.21 18.75 24.81
CA VAL A 102 19.01 18.86 23.59
C VAL A 102 20.51 18.76 23.92
N PRO A 103 21.30 18.07 23.07
CA PRO A 103 22.74 17.96 23.28
C PRO A 103 23.38 19.36 23.27
N ALA A 104 24.53 19.48 23.93
CA ALA A 104 25.28 20.71 24.15
C ALA A 104 24.64 21.73 25.11
N GLN A 105 23.54 21.41 25.82
CA GLN A 105 22.97 22.31 26.82
C GLN A 105 23.79 22.40 28.11
N LYS A 106 24.33 21.28 28.60
CA LYS A 106 24.95 21.19 29.93
C LYS A 106 26.47 21.02 29.88
N VAL A 107 27.01 20.48 28.79
CA VAL A 107 28.44 20.25 28.62
C VAL A 107 29.02 21.31 27.68
N LYS A 108 29.90 22.18 28.20
CA LYS A 108 30.61 23.20 27.40
C LYS A 108 31.83 22.64 26.67
N ASP A 109 32.34 21.51 27.13
CA ASP A 109 33.46 20.82 26.50
C ASP A 109 32.93 19.92 25.38
N ASN A 110 33.34 20.13 24.13
CA ASN A 110 32.94 19.34 22.96
C ASN A 110 31.48 19.52 22.49
N VAL A 111 30.94 20.74 22.59
CA VAL A 111 29.65 21.13 22.01
C VAL A 111 29.53 20.74 20.53
N GLU A 112 30.58 21.01 19.75
CA GLU A 112 30.61 20.72 18.30
C GLU A 112 30.43 19.24 18.00
N LEU A 113 31.12 18.37 18.74
CA LEU A 113 31.01 16.93 18.55
C LEU A 113 29.64 16.40 19.02
N SER A 114 29.07 16.97 20.07
CA SER A 114 27.75 16.55 20.58
C SER A 114 26.63 16.86 19.59
N ILE A 115 26.69 18.04 18.95
CA ILE A 115 25.79 18.43 17.87
C ILE A 115 26.02 17.56 16.62
N ALA A 116 27.28 17.28 16.27
CA ALA A 116 27.62 16.42 15.13
C ALA A 116 27.15 14.96 15.32
N LEU A 117 27.30 14.40 16.53
CA LEU A 117 26.77 13.07 16.83
C LEU A 117 25.25 13.06 16.81
N CYS A 118 24.60 14.13 17.29
CA CYS A 118 23.16 14.29 17.20
C CYS A 118 22.67 14.31 15.76
N SER A 119 23.32 15.07 14.88
CA SER A 119 22.92 15.15 13.48
C SER A 119 23.14 13.83 12.73
N ILE A 120 24.27 13.16 12.95
CA ILE A 120 24.55 11.84 12.36
C ILE A 120 23.54 10.82 12.87
N TYR A 121 23.27 10.79 14.18
CA TYR A 121 22.26 9.93 14.77
C TYR A 121 20.88 10.21 14.14
N LEU A 122 20.47 11.48 14.03
CA LEU A 122 19.17 11.78 13.44
C LEU A 122 19.05 11.38 11.97
N LEU A 123 20.11 11.58 11.19
CA LEU A 123 20.14 11.19 9.78
C LEU A 123 19.97 9.67 9.64
N PHE A 124 20.77 8.88 10.37
CA PHE A 124 20.63 7.43 10.38
C PHE A 124 19.29 6.97 10.93
N GLY A 125 18.79 7.61 11.98
CA GLY A 125 17.51 7.30 12.60
C GLY A 125 16.35 7.46 11.63
N ILE A 126 16.29 8.56 10.88
CA ILE A 126 15.25 8.80 9.88
C ILE A 126 15.36 7.79 8.72
N ALA A 127 16.58 7.45 8.27
CA ALA A 127 16.77 6.42 7.24
C ALA A 127 16.30 5.03 7.70
N LEU A 128 16.64 4.64 8.93
CA LEU A 128 16.20 3.38 9.53
C LEU A 128 14.69 3.34 9.75
N LEU A 129 14.08 4.47 10.16
CA LEU A 129 12.64 4.59 10.29
C LEU A 129 11.93 4.48 8.94
N ALA A 130 12.46 5.12 7.89
CA ALA A 130 11.93 5.00 6.53
C ALA A 130 12.00 3.55 6.02
N MET A 131 13.14 2.89 6.18
CA MET A 131 13.28 1.47 5.85
C MET A 131 12.29 0.61 6.64
N SER A 132 12.21 0.81 7.96
CA SER A 132 11.30 0.04 8.81
C SER A 132 9.83 0.30 8.46
N PHE A 133 9.48 1.52 8.06
CA PHE A 133 8.13 1.87 7.64
C PHE A 133 7.73 1.13 6.36
N ASN A 134 8.64 1.02 5.39
CA ASN A 134 8.40 0.24 4.16
C ASN A 134 8.12 -1.23 4.51
N LEU A 135 8.92 -1.84 5.40
CA LEU A 135 8.70 -3.23 5.83
C LEU A 135 7.34 -3.43 6.54
N VAL A 136 6.95 -2.47 7.39
CA VAL A 136 5.66 -2.52 8.08
C VAL A 136 4.52 -2.34 7.07
N GLN A 137 4.67 -1.45 6.08
CA GLN A 137 3.67 -1.22 5.04
C GLN A 137 3.42 -2.48 4.22
N GLU A 138 4.48 -3.13 3.73
CA GLU A 138 4.40 -4.39 2.98
C GLU A 138 3.64 -5.46 3.76
N GLU A 139 3.94 -5.64 5.05
CA GLU A 139 3.22 -6.65 5.82
C GLU A 139 1.79 -6.25 6.19
N VAL A 140 1.52 -4.97 6.49
CA VAL A 140 0.14 -4.51 6.71
C VAL A 140 -0.71 -4.81 5.47
N ILE A 141 -0.18 -4.56 4.27
CA ILE A 141 -0.86 -4.86 3.01
C ILE A 141 -1.08 -6.37 2.87
N SER A 142 -0.07 -7.19 3.14
CA SER A 142 -0.16 -8.66 3.10
C SER A 142 -1.22 -9.20 4.09
N ASN A 143 -1.24 -8.67 5.31
CA ASN A 143 -2.24 -9.02 6.32
C ASN A 143 -3.64 -8.57 5.92
N VAL A 144 -3.81 -7.35 5.40
CA VAL A 144 -5.11 -6.84 4.95
C VAL A 144 -5.63 -7.65 3.77
N LYS A 145 -4.80 -8.00 2.77
CA LYS A 145 -5.19 -8.87 1.64
C LYS A 145 -5.59 -10.26 2.12
N SER A 146 -4.89 -10.81 3.10
CA SER A 146 -5.22 -12.10 3.72
C SER A 146 -6.52 -12.06 4.53
N MET A 147 -6.81 -10.94 5.21
CA MET A 147 -8.09 -10.74 5.91
C MET A 147 -9.25 -10.50 4.92
N ALA A 148 -9.03 -9.74 3.85
CA ALA A 148 -10.03 -9.49 2.81
C ALA A 148 -10.49 -10.79 2.12
N ARG A 149 -9.54 -11.69 1.81
CA ARG A 149 -9.85 -13.05 1.31
C ARG A 149 -10.64 -13.88 2.30
N ARG A 150 -10.30 -13.84 3.59
CA ARG A 150 -11.05 -14.55 4.65
C ARG A 150 -12.46 -14.00 4.85
N LEU A 151 -12.68 -12.72 4.53
CA LEU A 151 -13.98 -12.06 4.62
C LEU A 151 -14.82 -12.20 3.34
N GLY A 152 -14.28 -12.81 2.26
CA GLY A 152 -15.03 -13.10 1.03
C GLY A 152 -15.43 -11.86 0.21
N ILE A 153 -14.72 -10.74 0.36
CA ILE A 153 -15.01 -9.47 -0.34
C ILE A 153 -14.40 -9.43 -1.76
N LEU A 154 -13.46 -10.32 -2.08
CA LEU A 154 -12.90 -10.44 -3.43
C LEU A 154 -13.56 -11.62 -4.14
N LYS A 155 -14.39 -11.32 -5.14
CA LYS A 155 -14.85 -12.28 -6.15
C LYS A 155 -13.79 -12.23 -7.25
N ASP A 156 -13.01 -13.30 -7.39
CA ASP A 156 -12.21 -13.51 -8.59
C ASP A 156 -13.22 -13.90 -9.70
N GLU A 157 -13.77 -12.90 -10.39
CA GLU A 157 -14.36 -13.05 -11.73
C GLU A 157 -13.23 -12.60 -12.69
N GLU A 158 -12.78 -13.34 -13.70
CA GLU A 158 -13.46 -14.35 -14.53
C GLU A 158 -12.44 -15.43 -14.96
N GLU A 159 -12.73 -16.69 -14.62
CA GLU A 159 -12.39 -17.83 -15.47
C GLU A 159 -13.53 -17.95 -16.51
N GLU A 160 -13.42 -17.34 -17.69
CA GLU A 160 -14.21 -17.73 -18.88
C GLU A 160 -13.46 -17.33 -20.18
N GLU A 161 -12.29 -17.93 -20.45
CA GLU A 161 -11.79 -18.04 -21.84
C GLU A 161 -11.21 -19.42 -22.20
N ASP A 162 -11.49 -20.47 -21.42
CA ASP A 162 -11.21 -21.86 -21.81
C ASP A 162 -12.50 -22.69 -21.75
N LEU A 163 -13.36 -22.62 -22.78
CA LEU A 163 -14.21 -23.71 -23.31
C LEU A 163 -15.35 -23.17 -24.21
N ASP A 164 -15.09 -23.09 -25.52
CA ASP A 164 -15.82 -23.76 -26.63
C ASP A 164 -15.60 -23.08 -28.00
#